data_AF-A0A3D4SYF4-F1
#
_entry.id   AF-A0A3D4SYF4-F1
#
_cell.length_a   1.000
_cell.length_b   1.000
_cell.length_c   1.000
_cell.angle_alpha   90.00
_cell.angle_beta   90.00
_cell.angle_gamma   90.00
#
_symmetry.space_group_name_H-M   'P 1'
#
loop_
_entity.id
_entity.type
_entity.pdbx_description
1 polymer ?
#
loop_
_entity_poly.entity_id
_entity_poly.type
_entity_poly.pdbx_seq_one_letter_code
_entity_poly.pdbx_strand_id
1 'polypeptide(L)'
;MLNLADLPGFDPELGDVLDTALTPGPVDITASAPSVTSPTSAPSAAAASAAAAAAPVDTTLLVLAEHHVDGIGWFTRTLGLNGALSVAETVRAVLIAFSWPGASGMLDGGRDRTDVVGGWSLQARRDDRLRVYSPTAGPVGTRLDEALGRDGTGTIVADGYPISVTTAGTMPRDGHTPDAVCLAGSFAPDPGAAADHPAGVPGDVDLAAVNVALAGKETVDEVLAELDPELADLIRAGALYEFIPLLQALDLERPAQVPDRTRAVLAGLPAETTADGRAAAWARIIALSTLSERDAVDAIAATLLGSLGITGPDGAPLDEVQARALCRDSAHRLATCGADAWSSLPGETVATPLVPRCSLLDRLEMYRFLLQRREMASGGSA
;
A
#
# COMPACT_ATOMS: atom_id res chain seq x y z
N MET A 1 8.58 -31.51 -5.33
CA MET A 1 9.43 -30.52 -6.02
C MET A 1 8.92 -30.41 -7.44
N LEU A 2 8.11 -29.40 -7.73
CA LEU A 2 7.73 -29.07 -9.10
C LEU A 2 8.87 -28.25 -9.71
N ASN A 3 9.31 -28.64 -10.91
CA ASN A 3 10.41 -28.02 -11.64
C ASN A 3 9.89 -26.74 -12.30
N LEU A 4 10.54 -25.60 -12.05
CA LEU A 4 10.11 -24.28 -12.52
C LEU A 4 10.03 -24.18 -14.05
N ALA A 5 10.74 -25.05 -14.76
CA ALA A 5 10.78 -25.11 -16.22
C ALA A 5 9.49 -25.66 -16.88
N ASP A 6 8.58 -26.24 -16.10
CA ASP A 6 7.35 -26.87 -16.63
C ASP A 6 6.11 -25.94 -16.55
N LEU A 7 6.30 -24.66 -16.20
CA LEU A 7 5.22 -23.66 -16.19
C LEU A 7 4.99 -23.07 -17.59
N PRO A 8 3.76 -23.10 -18.13
CA PRO A 8 3.46 -22.48 -19.42
C PRO A 8 3.61 -20.96 -19.32
N GLY A 9 4.53 -20.39 -20.11
CA GLY A 9 4.84 -18.95 -20.13
C GLY A 9 6.20 -18.57 -19.53
N PHE A 10 7.04 -19.54 -19.12
CA PHE A 10 8.40 -19.27 -18.68
C PHE A 10 9.33 -18.94 -19.86
N ASP A 11 9.94 -17.75 -19.83
CA ASP A 11 10.97 -17.32 -20.77
C ASP A 11 12.35 -17.85 -20.31
N PRO A 12 13.00 -18.73 -21.08
CA PRO A 12 14.27 -19.34 -20.69
C PRO A 12 15.44 -18.35 -20.61
N GLU A 13 15.35 -17.14 -21.18
CA GLU A 13 16.42 -16.14 -21.06
C GLU A 13 16.50 -15.47 -19.68
N LEU A 14 15.45 -15.60 -18.84
CA LEU A 14 15.46 -15.08 -17.47
C LEU A 14 16.26 -15.95 -16.48
N GLY A 15 16.55 -17.21 -16.83
CA GLY A 15 17.29 -18.15 -15.99
C GLY A 15 18.79 -17.84 -15.89
N ASP A 16 19.42 -17.44 -17.00
CA ASP A 16 20.87 -17.19 -17.06
C ASP A 16 21.31 -15.91 -16.34
N VAL A 17 20.39 -14.95 -16.15
CA VAL A 17 20.66 -13.69 -15.45
C VAL A 17 20.73 -13.89 -13.93
N LEU A 18 20.02 -14.88 -13.39
CA LEU A 18 20.00 -15.16 -11.95
C LEU A 18 21.19 -16.01 -11.47
N ASP A 19 21.70 -16.92 -12.31
CA ASP A 19 22.89 -17.73 -11.96
C ASP A 19 24.20 -16.93 -11.97
N THR A 20 24.25 -15.84 -12.75
CA THR A 20 25.45 -14.98 -12.83
C THR A 20 25.63 -14.08 -11.58
N ALA A 21 24.56 -13.83 -10.81
CA ALA A 21 24.60 -12.94 -9.64
C ALA A 21 25.03 -13.62 -8.32
N LEU A 22 25.18 -14.95 -8.30
CA LEU A 22 25.39 -15.73 -7.06
C LEU A 22 26.75 -16.45 -6.97
N THR A 23 27.70 -16.18 -7.87
CA THR A 23 29.06 -16.75 -7.78
C THR A 23 30.06 -15.70 -7.25
N PRO A 24 30.63 -15.87 -6.04
CA PRO A 24 31.71 -15.02 -5.57
C PRO A 24 33.01 -15.39 -6.29
N GLY A 25 33.55 -14.45 -7.06
CA GLY A 25 34.90 -14.56 -7.63
C GLY A 25 36.00 -14.53 -6.55
N PRO A 26 37.18 -15.13 -6.79
CA PRO A 26 38.23 -15.24 -5.79
C PRO A 26 38.89 -13.89 -5.54
N VAL A 27 38.94 -13.46 -4.27
CA VAL A 27 39.71 -12.29 -3.83
C VAL A 27 41.11 -12.75 -3.44
N ASP A 28 42.09 -12.32 -4.21
CA ASP A 28 43.52 -12.50 -3.93
C ASP A 28 43.96 -11.43 -2.92
N ILE A 29 44.24 -11.82 -1.67
CA ILE A 29 44.77 -10.93 -0.63
C ILE A 29 46.21 -11.34 -0.34
N THR A 30 47.15 -10.68 -1.01
CA THR A 30 48.56 -10.66 -0.61
C THR A 30 48.87 -9.31 0.03
N ALA A 31 48.98 -9.27 1.37
CA ALA A 31 49.72 -8.20 2.06
C ALA A 31 50.13 -8.62 3.49
N SER A 32 51.45 -8.70 3.66
CA SER A 32 52.30 -8.85 4.84
C SER A 32 51.76 -8.46 6.23
N ALA A 33 52.01 -9.36 7.19
CA ALA A 33 52.03 -9.09 8.63
C ALA A 33 53.30 -8.30 9.04
N PRO A 34 53.25 -7.64 10.21
CA PRO A 34 54.27 -7.95 11.21
C PRO A 34 53.72 -8.13 12.64
N SER A 35 54.53 -8.83 13.41
CA SER A 35 54.25 -9.53 14.66
C SER A 35 54.34 -8.66 15.93
N VAL A 36 53.43 -8.98 16.87
CA VAL A 36 53.62 -9.18 18.33
C VAL A 36 54.13 -8.02 19.20
N THR A 37 53.34 -7.65 20.23
CA THR A 37 53.71 -7.78 21.66
C THR A 37 52.53 -7.42 22.57
N SER A 38 52.16 -8.34 23.47
CA SER A 38 51.36 -8.06 24.66
C SER A 38 52.28 -7.65 25.82
N PRO A 39 51.80 -6.85 26.79
CA PRO A 39 51.72 -7.42 28.14
C PRO A 39 50.47 -7.01 28.94
N THR A 40 50.12 -7.94 29.83
CA THR A 40 49.10 -7.95 30.88
C THR A 40 49.25 -6.84 31.93
N SER A 41 48.13 -6.25 32.41
CA SER A 41 47.76 -6.02 33.84
C SER A 41 46.61 -4.98 33.98
N ALA A 42 45.54 -5.35 34.69
CA ALA A 42 44.32 -4.55 35.00
C ALA A 42 44.51 -3.59 36.21
N PRO A 43 43.47 -2.94 36.78
CA PRO A 43 42.18 -2.43 36.26
C PRO A 43 42.01 -0.91 36.53
N SER A 44 41.19 -0.17 35.75
CA SER A 44 40.69 1.14 36.18
C SER A 44 39.28 1.39 35.68
N ALA A 45 38.39 1.67 36.63
CA ALA A 45 37.03 2.13 36.41
C ALA A 45 37.01 3.44 35.61
N ALA A 46 36.16 3.50 34.59
CA ALA A 46 35.42 4.67 34.09
C ALA A 46 35.17 4.52 32.58
N ALA A 47 34.01 3.96 32.23
CA ALA A 47 33.18 4.41 31.11
C ALA A 47 32.00 3.46 31.03
N ALA A 48 30.96 3.79 31.78
CA ALA A 48 29.60 3.41 31.41
C ALA A 48 29.32 4.04 30.03
N SER A 49 29.67 3.31 28.96
CA SER A 49 29.06 3.52 27.65
C SER A 49 27.71 2.82 27.72
N ALA A 50 26.76 3.48 28.36
CA ALA A 50 25.36 3.28 28.05
C ALA A 50 25.25 3.62 26.56
N ALA A 51 25.24 2.58 25.72
CA ALA A 51 24.71 2.70 24.38
C ALA A 51 23.32 3.29 24.57
N ALA A 52 23.18 4.58 24.24
CA ALA A 52 21.90 5.24 24.14
C ALA A 52 21.09 4.36 23.18
N ALA A 53 20.15 3.59 23.74
CA ALA A 53 19.21 2.84 22.94
C ALA A 53 18.51 3.88 22.06
N ALA A 54 18.83 3.88 20.77
CA ALA A 54 18.06 4.62 19.80
C ALA A 54 16.59 4.25 20.04
N ALA A 55 15.71 5.26 20.10
CA ALA A 55 14.30 5.01 20.21
C ALA A 55 13.91 3.94 19.15
N PRO A 56 13.11 2.92 19.52
CA PRO A 56 12.73 1.89 18.55
C PRO A 56 12.12 2.61 17.35
N VAL A 57 12.72 2.38 16.17
CA VAL A 57 12.18 2.92 14.92
C VAL A 57 10.84 2.23 14.72
N ASP A 58 9.77 3.01 14.57
CA ASP A 58 8.47 2.44 14.23
C ASP A 58 8.61 1.74 12.88
N THR A 59 8.04 0.53 12.79
CA THR A 59 8.18 -0.33 11.64
C THR A 59 6.83 -0.78 11.14
N THR A 60 6.75 -0.99 9.83
CA THR A 60 5.68 -1.78 9.23
C THR A 60 6.17 -3.20 9.09
N LEU A 61 5.45 -4.16 9.65
CA LEU A 61 5.66 -5.59 9.44
C LEU A 61 4.90 -6.01 8.20
N LEU A 62 5.59 -6.67 7.26
CA LEU A 62 4.96 -7.36 6.15
C LEU A 62 4.52 -8.73 6.66
N VAL A 63 3.21 -8.94 6.76
CA VAL A 63 2.60 -10.17 7.29
C VAL A 63 1.91 -10.93 6.16
N LEU A 64 2.28 -12.19 6.00
CA LEU A 64 1.56 -13.17 5.19
C LEU A 64 0.57 -13.91 6.08
N ALA A 65 -0.71 -13.85 5.73
CA ALA A 65 -1.76 -14.59 6.42
C ALA A 65 -2.35 -15.65 5.48
N GLU A 66 -2.44 -16.89 5.94
CA GLU A 66 -2.85 -18.05 5.16
C GLU A 66 -3.93 -18.83 5.90
N HIS A 67 -5.03 -19.08 5.20
CA HIS A 67 -6.15 -19.84 5.70
C HIS A 67 -6.48 -20.96 4.73
N HIS A 68 -6.54 -22.20 5.22
CA HIS A 68 -6.88 -23.36 4.40
C HIS A 68 -8.12 -24.04 4.97
N VAL A 69 -9.04 -24.40 4.08
CA VAL A 69 -10.16 -25.28 4.41
C VAL A 69 -10.17 -26.45 3.44
N ASP A 70 -10.04 -27.65 3.99
CA ASP A 70 -10.04 -28.90 3.23
C ASP A 70 -11.31 -29.02 2.38
N GLY A 71 -11.14 -29.26 1.08
CA GLY A 71 -12.25 -29.38 0.14
C GLY A 71 -12.80 -28.04 -0.35
N ILE A 72 -12.09 -26.94 -0.06
CA ILE A 72 -12.42 -25.59 -0.52
C ILE A 72 -11.18 -24.96 -1.15
N GLY A 73 -10.08 -24.90 -0.42
CA GLY A 73 -8.80 -24.39 -0.93
C GLY A 73 -8.11 -23.39 0.00
N TRP A 74 -7.12 -22.70 -0.57
CA TRP A 74 -6.20 -21.82 0.12
C TRP A 74 -6.53 -20.36 -0.12
N PHE A 75 -6.73 -19.62 0.96
CA PHE A 75 -6.92 -18.18 0.97
C PHE A 75 -5.66 -17.52 1.51
N THR A 76 -5.11 -16.56 0.78
CA THR A 76 -3.89 -15.86 1.17
C THR A 76 -4.14 -14.37 1.19
N ARG A 77 -3.61 -13.68 2.20
CA ARG A 77 -3.61 -12.21 2.31
C ARG A 77 -2.21 -11.73 2.69
N THR A 78 -1.76 -10.68 2.00
CA THR A 78 -0.50 -10.01 2.31
C THR A 78 -0.82 -8.63 2.87
N LEU A 79 -0.37 -8.35 4.09
CA LEU A 79 -0.66 -7.12 4.80
C LEU A 79 0.62 -6.37 5.17
N GLY A 80 0.59 -5.04 5.13
CA GLY A 80 1.50 -4.18 5.89
C GLY A 80 0.81 -3.75 7.18
N LEU A 81 1.39 -4.04 8.34
CA LEU A 81 0.83 -3.72 9.66
C LEU A 81 1.80 -2.88 10.50
N ASN A 82 1.32 -1.86 11.20
CA ASN A 82 2.13 -1.13 12.17
C ASN A 82 2.59 -2.08 13.28
N GLY A 83 3.90 -2.14 13.54
CA GLY A 83 4.45 -2.90 14.66
C GLY A 83 3.93 -2.43 16.03
N ALA A 84 3.47 -1.18 16.11
CA ALA A 84 2.84 -0.63 17.31
C ALA A 84 1.38 -1.05 17.52
N LEU A 85 0.70 -1.64 16.51
CA LEU A 85 -0.65 -2.17 16.72
C LEU A 85 -0.64 -3.16 17.87
N SER A 86 -1.70 -3.14 18.67
CA SER A 86 -1.95 -4.20 19.64
C SER A 86 -2.25 -5.53 18.93
N VAL A 87 -2.10 -6.64 19.65
CA VAL A 87 -2.50 -7.96 19.16
C VAL A 87 -4.00 -7.98 18.80
N ALA A 88 -4.86 -7.29 19.57
CA ALA A 88 -6.28 -7.20 19.26
C ALA A 88 -6.55 -6.51 17.90
N GLU A 89 -5.89 -5.39 17.65
CA GLU A 89 -6.00 -4.66 16.38
C GLU A 89 -5.38 -5.43 15.21
N THR A 90 -4.28 -6.14 15.46
CA THR A 90 -3.66 -7.04 14.47
C THR A 90 -4.63 -8.14 14.06
N VAL A 91 -5.25 -8.83 15.03
CA VAL A 91 -6.23 -9.88 14.73
C VAL A 91 -7.43 -9.28 13.99
N ARG A 92 -7.90 -8.10 14.40
CA ARG A 92 -8.96 -7.38 13.67
C ARG A 92 -8.57 -7.15 12.21
N ALA A 93 -7.38 -6.62 11.97
CA ALA A 93 -6.90 -6.30 10.63
C ALA A 93 -6.78 -7.55 9.75
N VAL A 94 -6.22 -8.64 10.28
CA VAL A 94 -6.15 -9.91 9.54
C VAL A 94 -7.56 -10.40 9.20
N LEU A 95 -8.48 -10.40 10.15
CA LEU A 95 -9.85 -10.85 9.91
C LEU A 95 -10.61 -9.96 8.91
N ILE A 96 -10.40 -8.64 8.95
CA ILE A 96 -10.93 -7.70 7.93
C ILE A 96 -10.37 -8.04 6.55
N ALA A 97 -9.08 -8.37 6.44
CA ALA A 97 -8.48 -8.73 5.15
C ALA A 97 -9.06 -10.02 4.55
N PHE A 98 -9.55 -10.94 5.38
CA PHE A 98 -10.33 -12.10 4.93
C PHE A 98 -11.83 -11.80 4.75
N SER A 99 -12.28 -10.56 4.94
CA SER A 99 -13.70 -10.21 5.00
C SER A 99 -14.47 -11.08 5.98
N TRP A 100 -13.84 -11.45 7.10
CA TRP A 100 -14.43 -12.34 8.09
C TRP A 100 -15.68 -11.70 8.71
N PRO A 101 -16.81 -12.41 8.81
CA PRO A 101 -18.03 -11.83 9.37
C PRO A 101 -17.82 -11.26 10.77
N GLY A 102 -18.28 -10.02 10.98
CA GLY A 102 -18.17 -9.32 12.26
C GLY A 102 -16.79 -8.73 12.59
N ALA A 103 -15.78 -8.90 11.74
CA ALA A 103 -14.43 -8.39 12.01
C ALA A 103 -14.39 -6.87 12.21
N SER A 104 -15.12 -6.13 11.38
CA SER A 104 -15.15 -4.66 11.43
C SER A 104 -15.61 -4.12 12.78
N GLY A 105 -16.56 -4.79 13.45
CA GLY A 105 -17.11 -4.38 14.75
C GLY A 105 -16.40 -4.97 15.97
N MET A 106 -15.33 -5.77 15.78
CA MET A 106 -14.73 -6.59 16.85
C MET A 106 -14.23 -5.78 18.06
N LEU A 107 -13.87 -4.50 17.88
CA LEU A 107 -13.33 -3.64 18.94
C LEU A 107 -14.30 -2.55 19.43
N ASP A 108 -15.49 -2.44 18.84
CA ASP A 108 -16.43 -1.32 19.07
C ASP A 108 -17.27 -1.45 20.36
N GLY A 109 -16.88 -2.34 21.28
CA GLY A 109 -17.48 -2.42 22.62
C GLY A 109 -18.94 -2.88 22.70
N GLY A 110 -19.55 -3.29 21.58
CA GLY A 110 -20.83 -4.00 21.51
C GLY A 110 -22.08 -3.12 21.56
N ARG A 111 -22.78 -3.00 20.43
CA ARG A 111 -24.22 -2.65 20.40
C ARG A 111 -25.07 -3.46 19.44
N ASP A 112 -24.48 -4.26 18.54
CA ASP A 112 -25.23 -5.24 17.76
C ASP A 112 -24.56 -6.62 17.86
N ARG A 113 -25.27 -7.59 18.44
CA ARG A 113 -24.72 -8.91 18.84
C ARG A 113 -24.88 -9.99 17.76
N THR A 114 -25.45 -9.66 16.61
CA THR A 114 -25.77 -10.63 15.56
C THR A 114 -24.62 -10.89 14.60
N ASP A 115 -23.66 -9.97 14.47
CA ASP A 115 -22.48 -10.07 13.59
C ASP A 115 -21.19 -9.85 14.38
N VAL A 116 -20.90 -10.74 15.34
CA VAL A 116 -19.67 -10.66 16.16
C VAL A 116 -18.87 -11.94 15.96
N VAL A 117 -17.56 -11.81 15.76
CA VAL A 117 -16.63 -12.95 15.81
C VAL A 117 -16.83 -13.68 17.15
N GLY A 118 -17.27 -14.93 17.10
CA GLY A 118 -17.70 -15.73 18.24
C GLY A 118 -16.60 -16.01 19.26
N GLY A 119 -15.34 -15.87 18.83
CA GLY A 119 -14.17 -15.76 19.69
C GLY A 119 -12.88 -15.84 18.89
N TRP A 120 -11.80 -15.28 19.44
CA TRP A 120 -10.49 -15.37 18.81
C TRP A 120 -9.36 -15.59 19.80
N SER A 121 -8.27 -16.18 19.32
CA SER A 121 -6.98 -16.21 20.01
C SER A 121 -5.84 -16.12 19.00
N LEU A 122 -4.71 -15.55 19.40
CA LEU A 122 -3.45 -15.60 18.68
C LEU A 122 -2.46 -16.43 19.49
N GLN A 123 -1.90 -17.47 18.88
CA GLN A 123 -0.76 -18.21 19.41
C GLN A 123 0.48 -17.75 18.64
N ALA A 124 1.33 -16.92 19.24
CA ALA A 124 2.53 -16.40 18.60
C ALA A 124 3.78 -17.11 19.11
N ARG A 125 4.66 -17.51 18.19
CA ARG A 125 5.98 -18.06 18.50
C ARG A 125 7.04 -17.04 18.07
N ARG A 126 7.88 -16.67 19.03
CA ARG A 126 9.03 -15.79 18.84
C ARG A 126 10.16 -16.21 19.76
N ASP A 127 11.40 -16.22 19.29
CA ASP A 127 12.60 -16.56 20.08
C ASP A 127 12.42 -17.89 20.86
N ASP A 128 11.86 -18.91 20.18
CA ASP A 128 11.49 -20.21 20.74
C ASP A 128 10.48 -20.20 21.92
N ARG A 129 9.80 -19.08 22.15
CA ARG A 129 8.74 -18.94 23.14
C ARG A 129 7.38 -18.86 22.47
N LEU A 130 6.48 -19.74 22.90
CA LEU A 130 5.06 -19.68 22.54
C LEU A 130 4.31 -18.83 23.55
N ARG A 131 3.52 -17.86 23.07
CA ARG A 131 2.62 -17.03 23.87
C ARG A 131 1.22 -17.10 23.28
N VAL A 132 0.22 -17.08 24.15
CA VAL A 132 -1.19 -17.09 23.76
C VAL A 132 -1.82 -15.77 24.20
N TYR A 133 -2.49 -15.12 23.26
CA TYR A 133 -3.24 -13.89 23.45
C TYR A 133 -4.71 -14.16 23.13
N SER A 134 -5.61 -13.81 24.03
CA SER A 134 -7.04 -13.89 23.79
C SER A 134 -7.77 -12.88 24.68
N PRO A 135 -8.97 -12.42 24.28
CA PRO A 135 -9.76 -11.49 25.09
C PRO A 135 -10.06 -12.01 26.51
N THR A 136 -10.07 -13.34 26.69
CA THR A 136 -10.45 -13.99 27.94
C THR A 136 -9.27 -14.38 28.84
N ALA A 137 -8.05 -14.45 28.32
CA ALA A 137 -6.94 -15.06 29.05
C ALA A 137 -5.54 -14.49 28.75
N GLY A 138 -5.39 -13.54 27.83
CA GLY A 138 -4.07 -13.03 27.43
C GLY A 138 -4.00 -11.51 27.29
N PRO A 139 -2.79 -10.93 27.28
CA PRO A 139 -2.58 -9.49 27.18
C PRO A 139 -2.81 -9.01 25.75
N VAL A 140 -4.07 -8.86 25.33
CA VAL A 140 -4.41 -8.48 23.94
C VAL A 140 -3.92 -7.08 23.53
N GLY A 141 -3.51 -6.26 24.50
CA GLY A 141 -2.86 -4.96 24.29
C GLY A 141 -1.35 -5.02 24.00
N THR A 142 -0.73 -6.20 24.03
CA THR A 142 0.69 -6.36 23.65
C THR A 142 0.90 -5.90 22.20
N ARG A 143 1.99 -5.18 21.93
CA ARG A 143 2.33 -4.71 20.58
C ARG A 143 2.68 -5.86 19.65
N LEU A 144 2.41 -5.70 18.37
CA LEU A 144 2.69 -6.67 17.33
C LEU A 144 4.19 -6.95 17.18
N ASP A 145 5.02 -5.91 17.26
CA ASP A 145 6.47 -6.01 17.22
C ASP A 145 7.06 -6.78 18.42
N GLU A 146 6.36 -6.77 19.56
CA GLU A 146 6.68 -7.59 20.72
C GLU A 146 6.18 -9.03 20.53
N ALA A 147 4.95 -9.20 20.03
CA ALA A 147 4.28 -10.48 19.94
C ALA A 147 4.85 -11.41 18.85
N LEU A 148 5.05 -10.88 17.63
CA LEU A 148 5.64 -11.60 16.49
C LEU A 148 7.06 -11.11 16.21
N GLY A 149 7.29 -9.80 16.16
CA GLY A 149 8.57 -9.25 15.73
C GLY A 149 8.88 -9.57 14.26
N ARG A 150 10.14 -9.37 13.83
CA ARG A 150 10.55 -9.42 12.41
C ARG A 150 10.40 -10.80 11.75
N ASP A 151 10.62 -11.87 12.51
CA ASP A 151 10.67 -13.25 12.00
C ASP A 151 9.67 -14.17 12.73
N GLY A 152 8.65 -13.56 13.36
CA GLY A 152 7.66 -14.29 14.14
C GLY A 152 6.64 -15.02 13.28
N THR A 153 6.17 -16.15 13.81
CA THR A 153 5.03 -16.89 13.27
C THR A 153 3.94 -17.02 14.32
N GLY A 154 2.71 -17.17 13.86
CA GLY A 154 1.61 -17.44 14.76
C GLY A 154 0.43 -18.10 14.08
N THR A 155 -0.55 -18.47 14.89
CA THR A 155 -1.83 -18.98 14.43
C THR A 155 -2.92 -18.20 15.13
N ILE A 156 -3.72 -17.50 14.34
CA ILE A 156 -4.99 -16.94 14.77
C ILE A 156 -6.02 -18.06 14.69
N VAL A 157 -6.77 -18.28 15.75
CA VAL A 157 -7.96 -19.16 15.71
C VAL A 157 -9.17 -18.25 15.86
N ALA A 158 -9.98 -18.14 14.81
CA ALA A 158 -11.22 -17.36 14.79
C ALA A 158 -12.39 -18.29 14.48
N ASP A 159 -13.40 -18.33 15.35
CA ASP A 159 -14.58 -19.20 15.20
C ASP A 159 -14.25 -20.70 14.99
N GLY A 160 -13.11 -21.13 15.54
CA GLY A 160 -12.60 -22.50 15.39
C GLY A 160 -11.74 -22.75 14.15
N TYR A 161 -11.61 -21.78 13.26
CA TYR A 161 -10.81 -21.87 12.04
C TYR A 161 -9.41 -21.28 12.24
N PRO A 162 -8.35 -22.02 11.87
CA PRO A 162 -6.97 -21.54 11.99
C PRO A 162 -6.56 -20.68 10.78
N ILE A 163 -5.91 -19.57 11.06
CA ILE A 163 -5.24 -18.70 10.09
C ILE A 163 -3.78 -18.61 10.53
N SER A 164 -2.87 -19.12 9.71
CA SER A 164 -1.44 -18.97 9.91
C SER A 164 -1.04 -17.54 9.59
N VAL A 165 -0.20 -16.93 10.43
CA VAL A 165 0.37 -15.60 10.21
C VAL A 165 1.88 -15.67 10.31
N THR A 166 2.58 -15.13 9.33
CA THR A 166 4.04 -15.15 9.25
C THR A 166 4.54 -13.77 8.91
N THR A 167 5.51 -13.26 9.68
CA THR A 167 6.19 -12.02 9.31
C THR A 167 7.23 -12.33 8.25
N ALA A 168 7.03 -11.78 7.05
CA ALA A 168 7.91 -11.97 5.90
C ALA A 168 9.01 -10.89 5.83
N GLY A 169 8.84 -9.77 6.54
CA GLY A 169 9.82 -8.70 6.59
C GLY A 169 9.36 -7.49 7.40
N THR A 170 10.23 -6.50 7.48
CA THR A 170 9.98 -5.23 8.17
C THR A 170 10.50 -4.07 7.32
N MET A 171 9.76 -2.99 7.27
CA MET A 171 10.15 -1.75 6.60
C MET A 171 10.16 -0.60 7.61
N PRO A 172 11.09 0.36 7.49
CA PRO A 172 11.00 1.63 8.22
C PRO A 172 9.67 2.30 7.90
N ARG A 173 9.09 2.93 8.91
CA ARG A 173 7.81 3.61 8.81
C ARG A 173 7.94 5.07 9.27
N ASP A 174 7.14 5.93 8.66
CA ASP A 174 6.87 7.28 9.13
C ASP A 174 5.45 7.39 9.72
N GLY A 175 5.09 8.57 10.24
CA GLY A 175 3.78 8.81 10.84
C GLY A 175 2.59 8.76 9.85
N HIS A 176 2.86 8.71 8.54
CA HIS A 176 1.84 8.85 7.49
C HIS A 176 1.60 7.54 6.74
N THR A 177 2.45 6.54 6.94
CA THR A 177 2.17 5.17 6.50
C THR A 177 0.91 4.67 7.20
N PRO A 178 -0.04 4.00 6.51
CA PRO A 178 -1.25 3.45 7.13
C PRO A 178 -0.96 2.43 8.24
N ASP A 179 -1.80 2.38 9.27
CA ASP A 179 -1.67 1.39 10.36
C ASP A 179 -1.87 -0.05 9.90
N ALA A 180 -2.76 -0.25 8.94
CA ALA A 180 -2.96 -1.53 8.29
C ALA A 180 -3.33 -1.31 6.82
N VAL A 181 -2.74 -2.11 5.93
CA VAL A 181 -3.08 -2.14 4.51
C VAL A 181 -2.97 -3.57 4.00
N CYS A 182 -3.99 -4.03 3.28
CA CYS A 182 -3.97 -5.27 2.52
C CYS A 182 -3.40 -4.98 1.13
N LEU A 183 -2.21 -5.50 0.87
CA LEU A 183 -1.43 -5.27 -0.34
C LEU A 183 -1.84 -6.22 -1.47
N ALA A 184 -2.21 -7.44 -1.10
CA ALA A 184 -2.62 -8.46 -2.05
C ALA A 184 -3.51 -9.52 -1.36
N GLY A 185 -4.30 -10.21 -2.17
CA GLY A 185 -4.95 -11.43 -1.75
C GLY A 185 -5.23 -12.34 -2.93
N SER A 186 -5.25 -13.64 -2.66
CA SER A 186 -5.52 -14.67 -3.65
C SER A 186 -6.33 -15.80 -3.03
N PHE A 187 -6.96 -16.57 -3.90
CA PHE A 187 -7.64 -17.81 -3.58
C PHE A 187 -7.26 -18.88 -4.59
N ALA A 188 -6.79 -20.02 -4.09
CA ALA A 188 -6.47 -21.19 -4.88
C ALA A 188 -7.42 -22.33 -4.48
N PRO A 189 -8.43 -22.65 -5.30
CA PRO A 189 -9.42 -23.66 -4.95
C PRO A 189 -8.85 -25.08 -4.99
N ASP A 190 -9.35 -25.94 -4.12
CA ASP A 190 -9.07 -27.37 -4.18
C ASP A 190 -9.74 -28.03 -5.40
N PRO A 191 -9.21 -29.16 -5.90
CA PRO A 191 -9.88 -29.94 -6.92
C PRO A 191 -11.27 -30.41 -6.46
N GLY A 192 -12.32 -29.98 -7.16
CA GLY A 192 -13.70 -30.31 -6.80
C GLY A 192 -14.25 -29.52 -5.62
N ALA A 193 -13.65 -28.36 -5.32
CA ALA A 193 -14.02 -27.50 -4.22
C ALA A 193 -15.52 -27.19 -4.15
N ALA A 194 -16.04 -27.11 -2.92
CA ALA A 194 -17.34 -26.50 -2.66
C ALA A 194 -17.29 -25.00 -3.01
N ALA A 195 -18.44 -24.43 -3.39
CA ALA A 195 -18.53 -23.04 -3.83
C ALA A 195 -18.29 -22.03 -2.69
N ASP A 196 -18.73 -22.37 -1.46
CA ASP A 196 -18.82 -21.40 -0.38
C ASP A 196 -18.02 -21.84 0.86
N HIS A 197 -17.28 -20.89 1.43
CA HIS A 197 -16.60 -21.07 2.71
C HIS A 197 -17.61 -21.17 3.87
N PRO A 198 -17.47 -22.12 4.82
CA PRO A 198 -18.42 -22.32 5.92
C PRO A 198 -18.61 -21.11 6.83
N ALA A 199 -17.55 -20.31 7.03
CA ALA A 199 -17.60 -19.06 7.78
C ALA A 199 -17.90 -17.83 6.90
N GLY A 200 -18.29 -18.02 5.62
CA GLY A 200 -18.65 -16.91 4.73
C GLY A 200 -17.49 -16.07 4.19
N VAL A 201 -16.25 -16.58 4.24
CA VAL A 201 -15.08 -15.91 3.66
C VAL A 201 -15.13 -16.04 2.13
N PRO A 202 -15.08 -14.93 1.37
CA PRO A 202 -15.14 -14.99 -0.09
C PRO A 202 -13.81 -15.44 -0.70
N GLY A 203 -13.88 -16.18 -1.81
CA GLY A 203 -12.72 -16.53 -2.63
C GLY A 203 -12.10 -15.30 -3.27
N ASP A 204 -12.92 -14.49 -3.94
CA ASP A 204 -12.49 -13.21 -4.49
C ASP A 204 -12.41 -12.14 -3.41
N VAL A 205 -11.33 -11.35 -3.44
CA VAL A 205 -11.10 -10.26 -2.48
C VAL A 205 -11.29 -8.91 -3.16
N ASP A 206 -12.16 -8.10 -2.59
CA ASP A 206 -12.25 -6.67 -2.91
C ASP A 206 -11.24 -5.92 -2.04
N LEU A 207 -10.02 -5.71 -2.57
CA LEU A 207 -8.95 -5.01 -1.87
C LEU A 207 -9.33 -3.57 -1.52
N ALA A 208 -10.16 -2.92 -2.35
CA ALA A 208 -10.64 -1.57 -2.09
C ALA A 208 -11.49 -1.56 -0.82
N ALA A 209 -12.54 -2.38 -0.79
CA ALA A 209 -13.44 -2.47 0.36
C ALA A 209 -12.70 -2.89 1.64
N VAL A 210 -11.76 -3.84 1.53
CA VAL A 210 -10.91 -4.26 2.65
C VAL A 210 -10.07 -3.09 3.18
N ASN A 211 -9.37 -2.37 2.32
CA ASN A 211 -8.48 -1.28 2.73
C ASN A 211 -9.24 -0.11 3.35
N VAL A 212 -10.47 0.14 2.91
CA VAL A 212 -11.38 1.11 3.56
C VAL A 212 -11.75 0.66 4.97
N ALA A 213 -12.12 -0.61 5.14
CA ALA A 213 -12.45 -1.16 6.44
C ALA A 213 -11.24 -1.18 7.40
N LEU A 214 -10.03 -1.39 6.86
CA LEU A 214 -8.77 -1.30 7.61
C LEU A 214 -8.44 0.13 8.04
N ALA A 215 -8.55 1.11 7.13
CA ALA A 215 -8.31 2.52 7.44
C ALA A 215 -9.30 3.04 8.50
N GLY A 216 -10.55 2.58 8.44
CA GLY A 216 -11.62 3.04 9.32
C GLY A 216 -12.21 4.37 8.86
N LYS A 217 -13.46 4.63 9.27
CA LYS A 217 -14.24 5.77 8.78
C LYS A 217 -13.61 7.13 9.11
N GLU A 218 -13.09 7.28 10.33
CA GLU A 218 -12.48 8.53 10.79
C GLU A 218 -11.28 8.92 9.91
N THR A 219 -10.34 8.00 9.71
CA THR A 219 -9.19 8.19 8.81
C THR A 219 -9.62 8.53 7.38
N VAL A 220 -10.66 7.87 6.87
CA VAL A 220 -11.21 8.19 5.53
C VAL A 220 -11.72 9.63 5.50
N ASP A 221 -12.49 10.05 6.49
CA ASP A 221 -13.05 11.41 6.58
C ASP A 221 -11.92 12.46 6.70
N GLU A 222 -10.88 12.19 7.49
CA GLU A 222 -9.69 13.02 7.65
C GLU A 222 -8.91 13.16 6.33
N VAL A 223 -8.58 12.05 5.67
CA VAL A 223 -7.87 12.05 4.39
C VAL A 223 -8.65 12.84 3.34
N LEU A 224 -9.97 12.65 3.27
CA LEU A 224 -10.82 13.39 2.31
C LEU A 224 -10.96 14.88 2.64
N ALA A 225 -10.77 15.29 3.89
CA ALA A 225 -10.80 16.70 4.29
C ALA A 225 -9.58 17.47 3.75
N GLU A 226 -8.44 16.79 3.63
CA GLU A 226 -7.17 17.35 3.14
C GLU A 226 -7.03 17.39 1.62
N LEU A 227 -8.00 16.84 0.88
CA LEU A 227 -8.00 16.84 -0.58
C LEU A 227 -8.56 18.13 -1.17
N ASP A 228 -8.17 18.40 -2.42
CA ASP A 228 -8.90 19.34 -3.28
C ASP A 228 -10.40 18.99 -3.27
N PRO A 229 -11.31 19.97 -3.05
CA PRO A 229 -12.73 19.68 -2.88
C PRO A 229 -13.35 18.95 -4.08
N GLU A 230 -12.95 19.30 -5.31
CA GLU A 230 -13.50 18.65 -6.50
C GLU A 230 -13.09 17.17 -6.54
N LEU A 231 -11.84 16.88 -6.23
CA LEU A 231 -11.35 15.52 -6.15
C LEU A 231 -12.03 14.73 -5.02
N ALA A 232 -12.21 15.35 -3.85
CA ALA A 232 -12.90 14.72 -2.72
C ALA A 232 -14.34 14.32 -3.09
N ASP A 233 -15.03 15.17 -3.84
CA ASP A 233 -16.38 14.90 -4.33
C ASP A 233 -16.41 13.77 -5.36
N LEU A 234 -15.42 13.71 -6.27
CA LEU A 234 -15.28 12.60 -7.22
C LEU A 234 -15.02 11.26 -6.51
N ILE A 235 -14.15 11.23 -5.50
CA ILE A 235 -13.88 10.00 -4.75
C ILE A 235 -15.15 9.52 -4.05
N ARG A 236 -15.92 10.42 -3.44
CA ARG A 236 -17.21 10.08 -2.82
C ARG A 236 -18.24 9.58 -3.85
N ALA A 237 -18.34 10.25 -4.99
CA ALA A 237 -19.32 9.94 -6.03
C ALA A 237 -19.04 8.59 -6.71
N GLY A 238 -17.78 8.30 -7.03
CA GLY A 238 -17.35 7.04 -7.65
C GLY A 238 -17.04 5.92 -6.67
N ALA A 239 -17.22 6.16 -5.37
CA ALA A 239 -16.80 5.24 -4.30
C ALA A 239 -15.33 4.77 -4.45
N LEU A 240 -14.45 5.65 -4.91
CA LEU A 240 -13.04 5.37 -5.24
C LEU A 240 -12.14 5.34 -4.00
N TYR A 241 -12.62 4.72 -2.93
CA TYR A 241 -11.93 4.71 -1.64
C TYR A 241 -10.72 3.75 -1.60
N GLU A 242 -10.49 3.00 -2.68
CA GLU A 242 -9.30 2.15 -2.86
C GLU A 242 -7.98 2.93 -2.77
N PHE A 243 -8.01 4.24 -3.03
CA PHE A 243 -6.83 5.11 -2.98
C PHE A 243 -6.57 5.69 -1.59
N ILE A 244 -7.43 5.49 -0.59
CA ILE A 244 -7.22 6.06 0.75
C ILE A 244 -5.84 5.71 1.32
N PRO A 245 -5.33 4.46 1.23
CA PRO A 245 -3.97 4.15 1.68
C PRO A 245 -2.88 4.95 0.94
N LEU A 246 -3.04 5.15 -0.38
CA LEU A 246 -2.11 5.94 -1.19
C LEU A 246 -2.16 7.41 -0.77
N LEU A 247 -3.35 7.98 -0.63
CA LEU A 247 -3.56 9.38 -0.27
C LEU A 247 -3.05 9.68 1.14
N GLN A 248 -3.24 8.76 2.08
CA GLN A 248 -2.66 8.84 3.42
C GLN A 248 -1.13 8.81 3.36
N ALA A 249 -0.55 7.88 2.61
CA ALA A 249 0.90 7.76 2.43
C ALA A 249 1.53 8.98 1.73
N LEU A 250 0.75 9.74 0.96
CA LEU A 250 1.19 10.99 0.37
C LEU A 250 1.31 12.13 1.38
N ASP A 251 0.84 12.01 2.62
CA ASP A 251 1.00 13.03 3.66
C ASP A 251 0.56 14.42 3.16
N LEU A 252 -0.75 14.55 2.93
CA LEU A 252 -1.32 15.77 2.35
C LEU A 252 -1.38 16.94 3.33
N GLU A 253 -1.19 16.73 4.63
CA GLU A 253 -1.09 17.81 5.62
C GLU A 253 0.21 18.62 5.45
N ARG A 254 1.28 17.97 4.99
CA ARG A 254 2.58 18.61 4.82
C ARG A 254 2.62 19.48 3.57
N PRO A 255 3.00 20.77 3.65
CA PRO A 255 3.12 21.62 2.47
C PRO A 255 4.04 21.01 1.40
N ALA A 256 3.53 20.89 0.17
CA ALA A 256 4.29 20.37 -0.95
C ALA A 256 5.48 21.26 -1.34
N GLN A 257 6.63 20.65 -1.56
CA GLN A 257 7.89 21.31 -1.88
C GLN A 257 8.06 21.46 -3.39
N VAL A 258 7.25 22.35 -3.97
CA VAL A 258 7.25 22.63 -5.42
C VAL A 258 7.76 24.04 -5.71
N PRO A 259 8.73 24.23 -6.63
CA PRO A 259 9.22 25.57 -7.03
C PRO A 259 8.09 26.48 -7.54
N ASP A 260 8.15 27.78 -7.23
CA ASP A 260 7.09 28.76 -7.54
C ASP A 260 6.66 28.77 -9.01
N ARG A 261 7.62 28.65 -9.93
CA ARG A 261 7.33 28.59 -11.38
C ARG A 261 6.46 27.38 -11.73
N THR A 262 6.79 26.22 -11.18
CA THR A 262 6.02 24.98 -11.40
C THR A 262 4.67 25.09 -10.71
N ARG A 263 4.64 25.63 -9.48
CA ARG A 263 3.42 25.89 -8.73
C ARG A 263 2.42 26.73 -9.53
N ALA A 264 2.87 27.79 -10.19
CA ALA A 264 2.03 28.66 -11.01
C ALA A 264 1.36 27.90 -12.18
N VAL A 265 2.04 26.93 -12.78
CA VAL A 265 1.44 26.08 -13.83
C VAL A 265 0.45 25.07 -13.24
N LEU A 266 0.83 24.40 -12.15
CA LEU A 266 0.02 23.36 -11.50
C LEU A 266 -1.23 23.91 -10.79
N ALA A 267 -1.19 25.17 -10.36
CA ALA A 267 -2.34 25.83 -9.73
C ALA A 267 -3.53 26.00 -10.69
N GLY A 268 -3.27 25.97 -12.00
CA GLY A 268 -4.30 26.02 -13.04
C GLY A 268 -4.83 24.66 -13.48
N LEU A 269 -4.56 23.58 -12.72
CA LEU A 269 -5.09 22.24 -12.97
C LEU A 269 -6.23 21.90 -12.00
N PRO A 270 -7.26 21.15 -12.47
CA PRO A 270 -7.49 20.69 -13.85
C PRO A 270 -7.71 21.83 -14.85
N ALA A 271 -7.19 21.67 -16.07
CA ALA A 271 -7.28 22.69 -17.13
C ALA A 271 -8.55 22.57 -17.99
N GLU A 272 -9.20 21.41 -17.96
CA GLU A 272 -10.37 21.08 -18.74
C GLU A 272 -11.60 21.90 -18.28
N THR A 273 -12.51 22.16 -19.22
CA THR A 273 -13.73 22.95 -18.97
C THR A 273 -14.99 22.10 -18.82
N THR A 274 -14.95 20.84 -19.26
CA THR A 274 -16.06 19.88 -19.14
C THR A 274 -15.92 19.07 -17.86
N ALA A 275 -17.05 18.62 -17.28
CA ALA A 275 -17.03 17.78 -16.08
C ALA A 275 -16.24 16.48 -16.30
N ASP A 276 -16.52 15.78 -17.40
CA ASP A 276 -15.82 14.53 -17.76
C ASP A 276 -14.32 14.75 -17.99
N GLY A 277 -13.93 15.88 -18.59
CA GLY A 277 -12.53 16.23 -18.82
C GLY A 277 -11.78 16.51 -17.50
N ARG A 278 -12.43 17.23 -16.57
CA ARG A 278 -11.86 17.48 -15.24
C ARG A 278 -11.76 16.21 -14.41
N ALA A 279 -12.78 15.35 -14.47
CA ALA A 279 -12.75 14.03 -13.85
C ALA A 279 -11.61 13.16 -14.43
N ALA A 280 -11.41 13.20 -15.75
CA ALA A 280 -10.30 12.50 -16.40
C ALA A 280 -8.93 13.04 -15.97
N ALA A 281 -8.80 14.35 -15.78
CA ALA A 281 -7.57 14.95 -15.28
C ALA A 281 -7.27 14.52 -13.85
N TRP A 282 -8.27 14.49 -12.97
CA TRP A 282 -8.12 13.99 -11.61
C TRP A 282 -7.77 12.50 -11.57
N ALA A 283 -8.47 11.67 -12.36
CA ALA A 283 -8.15 10.25 -12.50
C ALA A 283 -6.71 10.04 -12.98
N ARG A 284 -6.23 10.84 -13.93
CA ARG A 284 -4.83 10.81 -14.38
C ARG A 284 -3.85 11.21 -13.26
N ILE A 285 -4.14 12.26 -12.49
CA ILE A 285 -3.27 12.71 -11.39
C ILE A 285 -3.18 11.63 -10.29
N ILE A 286 -4.29 10.99 -9.93
CA ILE A 286 -4.30 9.85 -9.00
C ILE A 286 -3.46 8.69 -9.56
N ALA A 287 -3.73 8.29 -10.80
CA ALA A 287 -2.99 7.21 -11.45
C ALA A 287 -1.48 7.50 -11.56
N LEU A 288 -1.09 8.75 -11.82
CA LEU A 288 0.31 9.16 -11.81
C LEU A 288 0.95 9.08 -10.41
N SER A 289 0.15 9.25 -9.36
CA SER A 289 0.60 9.21 -7.96
C SER A 289 0.92 7.79 -7.47
N THR A 290 0.44 6.76 -8.16
CA THR A 290 0.86 5.37 -7.91
C THR A 290 2.30 5.09 -8.38
N LEU A 291 2.91 6.03 -9.10
CA LEU A 291 4.23 5.93 -9.72
C LEU A 291 4.38 4.74 -10.68
N SER A 292 3.26 4.23 -11.20
CA SER A 292 3.24 3.16 -12.19
C SER A 292 3.81 3.59 -13.54
N GLU A 293 4.09 2.59 -14.39
CA GLU A 293 4.46 2.81 -15.78
C GLU A 293 3.31 3.44 -16.58
N ARG A 294 3.62 4.02 -17.74
CA ARG A 294 2.66 4.82 -18.52
C ARG A 294 1.40 4.04 -18.88
N ASP A 295 1.57 2.83 -19.40
CA ASP A 295 0.45 2.02 -19.87
C ASP A 295 -0.48 1.68 -18.69
N ALA A 296 0.10 1.43 -17.51
CA ALA A 296 -0.68 1.26 -16.28
C ALA A 296 -1.39 2.56 -15.85
N VAL A 297 -0.77 3.74 -15.98
CA VAL A 297 -1.40 5.03 -15.64
C VAL A 297 -2.68 5.25 -16.47
N ASP A 298 -2.62 5.00 -17.77
CA ASP A 298 -3.78 5.23 -18.65
C ASP A 298 -4.88 4.18 -18.40
N ALA A 299 -4.51 2.92 -18.16
CA ALA A 299 -5.44 1.85 -17.80
C ALA A 299 -6.14 2.10 -16.45
N ILE A 300 -5.39 2.54 -15.44
CA ILE A 300 -5.95 2.94 -14.13
C ILE A 300 -6.92 4.11 -14.35
N ALA A 301 -6.50 5.17 -15.05
CA ALA A 301 -7.36 6.33 -15.29
C ALA A 301 -8.67 5.97 -16.01
N ALA A 302 -8.62 5.10 -17.04
CA ALA A 302 -9.82 4.62 -17.74
C ALA A 302 -10.76 3.84 -16.81
N THR A 303 -10.21 3.00 -15.92
CA THR A 303 -10.99 2.24 -14.93
C THR A 303 -11.69 3.16 -13.92
N LEU A 304 -11.01 4.22 -13.47
CA LEU A 304 -11.59 5.22 -12.57
C LEU A 304 -12.74 5.98 -13.21
N LEU A 305 -12.58 6.36 -14.47
CA LEU A 305 -13.65 7.01 -15.24
C LEU A 305 -14.87 6.10 -15.40
N GLY A 306 -14.65 4.81 -15.65
CA GLY A 306 -15.73 3.82 -15.68
C GLY A 306 -16.49 3.72 -14.36
N SER A 307 -15.79 3.77 -13.23
CA SER A 307 -16.39 3.77 -11.88
C SER A 307 -17.19 5.05 -11.58
N LEU A 308 -16.83 6.17 -12.21
CA LEU A 308 -17.60 7.42 -12.21
C LEU A 308 -18.79 7.40 -13.17
N GLY A 309 -18.99 6.30 -13.92
CA GLY A 309 -20.04 6.16 -14.92
C GLY A 309 -19.76 6.92 -16.22
N ILE A 310 -18.54 7.38 -16.45
CA ILE A 310 -18.15 8.08 -17.67
C ILE A 310 -17.82 7.05 -18.75
N THR A 311 -18.58 7.07 -19.83
CA THR A 311 -18.50 6.11 -20.94
C THR A 311 -18.14 6.77 -22.26
N GLY A 312 -17.66 5.98 -23.21
CA GLY A 312 -17.42 6.39 -24.58
C GLY A 312 -18.71 6.72 -25.37
N PRO A 313 -18.57 7.14 -26.65
CA PRO A 313 -19.68 7.64 -27.47
C PRO A 313 -20.85 6.67 -27.64
N ASP A 314 -20.57 5.37 -27.63
CA ASP A 314 -21.56 4.30 -27.81
C ASP A 314 -22.06 3.72 -26.48
N GLY A 315 -21.76 4.38 -25.35
CA GLY A 315 -22.03 3.86 -24.00
C GLY A 315 -21.10 2.73 -23.56
N ALA A 316 -20.09 2.40 -24.37
CA ALA A 316 -19.05 1.43 -24.02
C ALA A 316 -18.07 2.00 -22.97
N PRO A 317 -17.37 1.16 -22.19
CA PRO A 317 -16.26 1.61 -21.36
C PRO A 317 -15.23 2.40 -22.17
N LEU A 318 -14.68 3.47 -21.60
CA LEU A 318 -13.63 4.24 -22.24
C LEU A 318 -12.37 3.38 -22.40
N ASP A 319 -11.73 3.46 -23.57
CA ASP A 319 -10.38 2.96 -23.73
C ASP A 319 -9.34 3.99 -23.22
N GLU A 320 -8.09 3.55 -23.10
CA GLU A 320 -6.96 4.36 -22.62
C GLU A 320 -6.70 5.61 -23.48
N VAL A 321 -6.96 5.55 -24.78
CA VAL A 321 -6.74 6.66 -25.71
C VAL A 321 -7.83 7.72 -25.52
N GLN A 322 -9.08 7.28 -25.35
CA GLN A 322 -10.23 8.13 -25.07
C GLN A 322 -10.10 8.81 -23.70
N ALA A 323 -9.74 8.07 -22.66
CA ALA A 323 -9.49 8.61 -21.32
C ALA A 323 -8.40 9.70 -21.34
N ARG A 324 -7.31 9.46 -22.06
CA ARG A 324 -6.24 10.46 -22.25
C ARG A 324 -6.70 11.68 -23.04
N ALA A 325 -7.53 11.48 -24.07
CA ALA A 325 -8.04 12.57 -24.89
C ALA A 325 -8.93 13.53 -24.08
N LEU A 326 -9.67 13.03 -23.08
CA LEU A 326 -10.51 13.85 -22.21
C LEU A 326 -9.72 14.83 -21.34
N CYS A 327 -8.52 14.47 -20.90
CA CYS A 327 -7.67 15.25 -19.99
C CYS A 327 -6.41 15.85 -20.64
N ARG A 328 -6.51 16.13 -21.93
CA ARG A 328 -5.38 16.48 -22.78
C ARG A 328 -4.64 17.75 -22.34
N ASP A 329 -5.38 18.80 -21.98
CA ASP A 329 -4.79 20.10 -21.65
C ASP A 329 -4.04 20.03 -20.32
N SER A 330 -4.59 19.30 -19.34
CA SER A 330 -3.92 18.98 -18.10
C SER A 330 -2.68 18.11 -18.32
N ALA A 331 -2.79 17.05 -19.14
CA ALA A 331 -1.66 16.19 -19.47
C ALA A 331 -0.51 16.97 -20.12
N HIS A 332 -0.83 17.94 -21.00
CA HIS A 332 0.17 18.82 -21.61
C HIS A 332 0.90 19.66 -20.56
N ARG A 333 0.17 20.30 -19.65
CA ARG A 333 0.73 21.13 -18.57
C ARG A 333 1.54 20.32 -17.56
N LEU A 334 1.13 19.10 -17.26
CA LEU A 334 1.92 18.17 -16.44
C LEU A 334 3.24 17.82 -17.13
N ALA A 335 3.21 17.56 -18.44
CA ALA A 335 4.40 17.27 -19.22
C ALA A 335 5.36 18.46 -19.32
N THR A 336 4.86 19.70 -19.47
CA THR A 336 5.73 20.90 -19.49
C THR A 336 6.41 21.17 -18.15
N CYS A 337 5.92 20.58 -17.06
CA CYS A 337 6.54 20.63 -15.73
C CYS A 337 7.46 19.43 -15.44
N GLY A 338 7.53 18.45 -16.34
CA GLY A 338 8.24 17.19 -16.11
C GLY A 338 7.53 16.22 -15.15
N ALA A 339 6.26 16.50 -14.78
CA ALA A 339 5.43 15.65 -13.94
C ALA A 339 4.98 14.39 -14.69
N ASP A 340 4.71 14.52 -15.98
CA ASP A 340 4.40 13.43 -16.89
C ASP A 340 5.28 13.51 -18.14
N ALA A 341 5.14 12.59 -19.08
CA ALA A 341 5.63 12.79 -20.44
C ALA A 341 4.46 12.93 -21.42
N TRP A 342 4.70 13.74 -22.44
CA TRP A 342 3.72 14.03 -23.48
C TRP A 342 3.68 12.93 -24.54
N SER A 343 2.47 12.56 -24.96
CA SER A 343 2.24 11.69 -26.10
C SER A 343 1.14 12.29 -26.97
N SER A 344 1.44 12.57 -28.23
CA SER A 344 0.44 13.01 -29.21
C SER A 344 -0.55 11.88 -29.51
N LEU A 345 -1.80 12.23 -29.81
CA LEU A 345 -2.78 11.24 -30.25
C LEU A 345 -2.47 10.75 -31.67
N PRO A 346 -2.97 9.57 -32.06
CA PRO A 346 -2.81 9.06 -33.41
C PRO A 346 -3.30 10.08 -34.46
N GLY A 347 -2.46 10.35 -35.46
CA GLY A 347 -2.78 11.28 -36.56
C GLY A 347 -2.54 12.76 -36.27
N GLU A 348 -1.91 13.09 -35.14
CA GLU A 348 -1.73 14.47 -34.71
C GLU A 348 -0.28 14.96 -34.75
N THR A 349 -0.08 16.17 -35.25
CA THR A 349 1.24 16.83 -35.32
C THR A 349 1.29 17.98 -34.32
N VAL A 350 1.54 17.66 -33.05
CA VAL A 350 1.74 18.65 -31.98
C VAL A 350 3.20 18.68 -31.55
N ALA A 351 3.70 19.88 -31.26
CA ALA A 351 5.05 20.05 -30.74
C ALA A 351 5.19 19.33 -29.39
N THR A 352 6.06 18.33 -29.31
CA THR A 352 6.37 17.63 -28.07
C THR A 352 7.21 18.53 -27.15
N PRO A 353 6.77 18.78 -25.91
CA PRO A 353 7.61 19.44 -24.92
C PRO A 353 8.93 18.68 -24.73
N LEU A 354 10.06 19.35 -24.96
CA LEU A 354 11.40 18.78 -24.74
C LEU A 354 11.83 18.83 -23.26
N VAL A 355 10.86 18.77 -22.35
CA VAL A 355 11.12 18.83 -20.90
C VAL A 355 11.40 17.40 -20.43
N PRO A 356 12.59 17.11 -19.90
CA PRO A 356 12.88 15.81 -19.30
C PRO A 356 11.94 15.56 -18.12
N ARG A 357 11.56 14.29 -17.90
CA ARG A 357 10.81 13.93 -16.68
C ARG A 357 11.65 14.24 -15.45
N CYS A 358 11.03 14.84 -14.45
CA CYS A 358 11.66 15.11 -13.17
C CYS A 358 11.90 13.79 -12.39
N SER A 359 12.69 13.90 -11.32
CA SER A 359 12.93 12.78 -10.42
C SER A 359 11.61 12.27 -9.82
N LEU A 360 11.60 11.02 -9.33
CA LEU A 360 10.42 10.45 -8.66
C LEU A 360 9.95 11.33 -7.48
N LEU A 361 10.91 11.83 -6.70
CA LEU A 361 10.64 12.69 -5.55
C LEU A 361 9.97 14.01 -5.98
N ASP A 362 10.53 14.70 -6.98
CA ASP A 362 9.96 15.96 -7.46
C ASP A 362 8.53 15.74 -8.00
N ARG A 363 8.29 14.63 -8.70
CA ARG A 363 6.97 14.29 -9.21
C ARG A 363 5.98 14.03 -8.08
N LEU A 364 6.37 13.31 -7.03
CA LEU A 364 5.54 13.11 -5.85
C LEU A 364 5.18 14.44 -5.18
N GLU A 365 6.11 15.39 -5.05
CA GLU A 365 5.81 16.72 -4.52
C GLU A 365 4.83 17.49 -5.43
N MET A 366 4.96 17.37 -6.75
CA MET A 366 4.01 17.96 -7.70
C MET A 366 2.61 17.36 -7.57
N TYR A 367 2.49 16.04 -7.41
CA TYR A 367 1.20 15.38 -7.22
C TYR A 367 0.59 15.70 -5.86
N ARG A 368 1.40 15.72 -4.78
CA ARG A 368 0.95 16.21 -3.47
C ARG A 368 0.36 17.61 -3.60
N PHE A 369 1.06 18.54 -4.26
CA PHE A 369 0.57 19.90 -4.48
C PHE A 369 -0.76 19.96 -5.27
N LEU A 370 -0.99 19.02 -6.18
CA LEU A 370 -2.22 18.95 -6.96
C LEU A 370 -3.39 18.39 -6.14
N LEU A 371 -3.12 17.34 -5.36
CA LEU A 371 -4.13 16.62 -4.58
C LEU A 371 -4.53 17.38 -3.32
N GLN A 372 -3.66 18.21 -2.77
CA GLN A 372 -3.90 18.99 -1.56
C GLN A 372 -5.05 19.98 -1.70
N ARG A 373 -5.82 20.12 -0.61
CA ARG A 373 -6.80 21.18 -0.45
C ARG A 373 -6.11 22.53 -0.60
N ARG A 374 -6.51 23.25 -1.64
CA ARG A 374 -6.07 24.63 -1.83
C ARG A 374 -7.04 25.52 -1.09
N GLU A 375 -6.55 26.26 -0.10
CA GLU A 375 -7.29 27.44 0.36
C GLU A 375 -7.47 28.35 -0.85
N MET A 376 -8.70 28.44 -1.37
CA MET A 376 -9.01 29.51 -2.30
C MET A 376 -8.67 30.79 -1.55
N ALA A 377 -7.62 31.49 -2.01
CA ALA A 377 -7.30 32.81 -1.53
C ALA A 377 -8.59 33.62 -1.60
N SER A 378 -9.21 33.82 -0.44
CA SER A 378 -10.38 34.67 -0.32
C SER A 378 -10.00 35.98 -0.98
N GLY A 379 -10.70 36.29 -2.08
CA GLY A 379 -10.45 37.47 -2.88
C GLY A 379 -10.63 38.69 -1.99
N GLY A 380 -9.52 39.21 -1.47
CA GLY A 380 -9.42 40.55 -0.91
C GLY A 380 -9.58 41.55 -2.05
N SER A 381 -10.83 41.83 -2.41
CA SER A 381 -11.21 43.06 -3.11
C SER A 381 -12.13 43.85 -2.21
N ALA A 382 -11.54 44.85 -1.55
CA ALA A 382 -12.10 46.18 -1.32
C ALA A 382 -10.95 47.13 -1.02
#